data_AF-A0A524G403-F1
#
_entry.id   AF-A0A524G403-F1
#
_cell.length_a   1.000
_cell.length_b   1.000
_cell.length_c   1.000
_cell.angle_alpha   90.00
_cell.angle_beta   90.00
_cell.angle_gamma   90.00
#
_symmetry.space_group_name_H-M   'P 1'
#
loop_
_entity.id
_entity.type
_entity.pdbx_description
1 polymer ?
#
loop_
_entity_poly.entity_id
_entity_poly.type
_entity_poly.pdbx_seq_one_letter_code
_entity_poly.pdbx_strand_id
1 'polypeptide(L)' 'MGKGLAIFGLLLIIVGILPIIFTMVGLDAYVAYFSLGYYIPSISYSLMLAGYEFTELMLILLGVGVLFLLIGIIK' A
#
# COMPACT_ATOMS: atom_id res chain seq x y z
N MET A 1 -8.36 11.62 19.85
CA MET A 1 -7.21 11.32 18.97
C MET A 1 -7.49 10.17 17.99
N GLY A 2 -8.43 9.25 18.24
CA GLY A 2 -8.69 8.11 17.35
C GLY A 2 -9.10 8.47 15.92
N LYS A 3 -9.96 9.48 15.73
CA LYS A 3 -10.38 9.94 14.39
C LYS A 3 -9.21 10.30 13.47
N GLY A 4 -8.15 10.91 13.99
CA GLY A 4 -6.97 11.26 13.20
C GLY A 4 -6.17 10.02 12.76
N LEU A 5 -6.04 9.04 13.66
CA LEU A 5 -5.41 7.77 13.34
C LEU A 5 -6.22 6.98 12.31
N ALA A 6 -7.56 7.04 12.40
CA ALA A 6 -8.44 6.40 11.43
C ALA A 6 -8.27 6.98 10.02
N ILE A 7 -8.23 8.32 9.92
CA ILE A 7 -7.99 9.02 8.65
C ILE A 7 -6.59 8.68 8.12
N PHE A 8 -5.58 8.67 8.97
CA PHE A 8 -4.23 8.31 8.56
C PHE A 8 -4.14 6.87 8.05
N GLY A 9 -4.79 5.91 8.74
CA GLY A 9 -4.90 4.53 8.26
C GLY A 9 -5.58 4.44 6.90
N LEU A 10 -6.65 5.21 6.69
CA LEU A 10 -7.36 5.28 5.43
C LEU A 10 -6.48 5.84 4.29
N LEU A 11 -5.67 6.87 4.58
CA LEU A 11 -4.69 7.40 3.63
C LEU A 11 -3.63 6.36 3.25
N LEU A 12 -3.10 5.59 4.21
CA LEU A 12 -2.14 4.52 3.92
C LEU A 12 -2.74 3.45 3.00
N ILE A 13 -4.00 3.05 3.23
CA ILE A 13 -4.70 2.10 2.36
C ILE A 13 -4.81 2.66 0.94
N ILE A 14 -5.23 3.92 0.79
CA ILE A 14 -5.34 4.57 -0.52
C ILE A 14 -3.99 4.55 -1.25
N VAL A 15 -2.92 4.94 -0.56
CA VAL A 15 -1.56 4.95 -1.13
C VAL A 15 -1.08 3.54 -1.48
N GLY A 16 -1.42 2.52 -0.68
CA GLY A 16 -1.08 1.12 -0.96
C GLY A 16 -1.81 0.53 -2.18
N ILE A 17 -3.00 1.02 -2.52
CA ILE A 17 -3.79 0.59 -3.70
C ILE A 17 -3.42 1.40 -4.95
N LEU A 18 -2.90 2.61 -4.78
CA LEU A 18 -2.59 3.54 -5.87
C LEU A 18 -1.82 2.92 -7.06
N PRO A 19 -0.83 2.02 -6.87
CA PRO A 19 -0.09 1.42 -7.98
C PRO A 19 -0.96 0.60 -8.94
N ILE A 20 -2.04 0.01 -8.43
CA ILE A 20 -3.02 -0.71 -9.26
C ILE A 20 -3.75 0.25 -10.20
N ILE A 21 -4.03 1.47 -9.72
CA ILE A 21 -4.65 2.50 -10.56
C ILE A 21 -3.63 2.98 -11.59
N PHE A 22 -2.37 3.14 -11.21
CA PHE A 22 -1.31 3.55 -12.13
C PHE A 22 -1.12 2.59 -13.30
N THR A 23 -1.13 1.27 -13.07
CA THR A 23 -1.08 0.30 -14.17
C THR A 23 -2.29 0.42 -15.11
N MET A 24 -3.49 0.65 -14.57
CA MET A 24 -4.70 0.84 -15.38
C MET A 24 -4.66 2.08 -16.27
N VAL A 25 -3.95 3.14 -15.86
CA VAL A 25 -3.84 4.40 -16.63
C VAL A 25 -2.53 4.51 -17.42
N GLY A 26 -1.73 3.44 -17.50
CA GLY A 26 -0.48 3.40 -18.28
C GLY A 26 0.70 4.12 -17.63
N LEU A 27 0.69 4.30 -16.31
CA LEU A 27 1.74 4.92 -15.50
C LEU A 27 2.67 3.88 -14.86
N ASP A 28 2.99 2.80 -15.57
CA ASP A 28 3.73 1.64 -15.06
C ASP A 28 5.12 2.00 -14.49
N ALA A 29 5.77 3.02 -15.05
CA ALA A 29 7.07 3.50 -14.56
C ALA A 29 7.02 3.94 -13.09
N TYR A 30 5.86 4.39 -12.60
CA TYR A 30 5.69 4.85 -11.23
C TYR A 30 5.37 3.72 -10.25
N VAL A 31 4.96 2.54 -10.74
CA VAL A 31 4.63 1.38 -9.92
C VAL A 31 5.88 0.82 -9.23
N ALA A 32 7.03 0.91 -9.90
CA ALA A 32 8.31 0.48 -9.34
C ALA A 32 8.66 1.18 -8.01
N TYR A 33 8.27 2.45 -7.83
CA TYR A 33 8.50 3.19 -6.58
C TYR A 33 7.73 2.62 -5.39
N PHE A 34 6.74 1.78 -5.63
CA PHE A 34 5.97 1.11 -4.58
C PHE A 34 6.52 -0.28 -4.26
N SER A 35 7.69 -0.66 -4.75
CA SER A 35 8.40 -1.85 -4.31
C SER A 35 9.53 -1.49 -3.35
N LEU A 36 9.73 -2.28 -2.29
CA LEU A 36 10.94 -2.15 -1.47
C LEU A 36 12.19 -2.54 -2.26
N GLY A 37 12.06 -3.44 -3.24
CA GLY A 37 13.14 -3.87 -4.13
C GLY A 37 13.74 -2.75 -4.97
N TYR A 38 12.97 -1.69 -5.24
CA TYR A 38 13.49 -0.49 -5.89
C TYR A 38 14.53 0.24 -5.04
N TYR A 39 14.37 0.23 -3.71
CA TYR A 39 15.26 0.91 -2.77
C TYR A 39 16.29 -0.02 -2.13
N ILE A 40 15.95 -1.29 -1.96
CA ILE A 40 16.78 -2.33 -1.34
C ILE A 40 16.70 -3.59 -2.22
N PRO A 41 17.60 -3.75 -3.21
CA PRO A 41 17.51 -4.82 -4.21
C PRO A 41 17.50 -6.26 -3.66
N SER A 42 17.99 -6.46 -2.43
CA SER A 42 17.97 -7.76 -1.76
C SER A 42 16.61 -8.16 -1.17
N ILE A 43 15.64 -7.24 -1.18
CA ILE A 43 14.27 -7.45 -0.68
C ILE A 43 13.34 -7.26 -1.87
N SER A 44 12.99 -8.34 -2.56
CA SER A 44 12.08 -8.31 -3.72
C SER A 44 11.16 -9.52 -3.67
N TYR A 45 9.97 -9.30 -3.13
CA TYR A 45 8.87 -10.23 -2.99
C TYR A 45 7.61 -9.56 -3.53
N SER A 46 6.87 -10.29 -4.34
CA SER A 46 5.56 -9.87 -4.79
C SER A 46 4.53 -10.98 -4.60
N LEU A 47 3.28 -10.57 -4.45
CA LEU A 47 2.14 -11.45 -4.26
C LEU A 47 1.11 -11.16 -5.35
N MET A 48 0.83 -12.15 -6.17
CA MET A 48 -0.26 -12.07 -7.15
C MET A 48 -1.59 -12.27 -6.43
N LEU A 49 -2.46 -11.25 -6.47
CA LEU A 49 -3.79 -11.28 -5.89
C LEU A 49 -4.80 -10.68 -6.87
N ALA A 50 -5.85 -11.43 -7.19
CA ALA A 50 -6.92 -11.00 -8.10
C ALA A 50 -6.42 -10.46 -9.46
N GLY A 51 -5.31 -11.00 -9.97
CA GLY A 51 -4.70 -10.57 -11.24
C GLY A 51 -3.78 -9.35 -11.15
N TYR A 52 -3.59 -8.79 -9.95
CA TYR A 52 -2.66 -7.68 -9.70
C TYR A 52 -1.45 -8.15 -8.90
N GLU A 53 -0.29 -7.62 -9.24
CA GLU A 53 0.95 -7.85 -8.48
C GLU A 53 1.02 -6.85 -7.32
N PHE A 54 0.99 -7.35 -6.09
CA PHE A 54 1.20 -6.56 -4.89
C PHE A 54 2.65 -6.70 -4.43
N THR A 55 3.35 -5.59 -4.35
CA THR A 55 4.70 -5.52 -3.78
C THR A 55 4.65 -5.49 -2.25
N GLU A 56 5.81 -5.64 -1.61
CA GLU A 56 5.91 -5.61 -0.14
C GLU A 56 5.45 -4.28 0.45
N LEU A 57 5.85 -3.17 -0.18
CA LEU A 57 5.50 -1.83 0.28
C LEU A 57 3.98 -1.61 0.19
N MET A 58 3.34 -2.08 -0.89
CA MET A 58 1.88 -2.05 -1.02
C MET A 58 1.21 -2.85 0.10
N LEU A 59 1.69 -4.06 0.37
CA LEU A 59 1.14 -4.92 1.43
C LEU A 59 1.35 -4.33 2.83
N ILE A 60 2.50 -3.73 3.11
CA ILE A 60 2.78 -3.05 4.37
C ILE A 60 1.84 -1.86 4.55
N LEU A 61 1.67 -1.02 3.52
CA LEU A 61 0.76 0.13 3.55
C LEU A 61 -0.69 -0.30 3.79
N LEU A 62 -1.13 -1.39 3.15
CA LEU A 62 -2.44 -1.97 3.38
C LEU A 62 -2.59 -2.53 4.80
N GLY A 63 -1.65 -3.36 5.26
CA GLY A 63 -1.70 -4.00 6.57
C GLY A 63 -1.67 -2.97 7.71
N VAL A 64 -0.68 -2.07 7.70
CA VAL A 64 -0.55 -1.00 8.70
C VAL A 64 -1.72 -0.03 8.60
N GLY A 65 -2.18 0.29 7.39
CA GLY A 65 -3.33 1.15 7.17
C GLY A 65 -4.61 0.60 7.79
N VAL A 66 -4.90 -0.70 7.59
CA VAL A 66 -6.04 -1.38 8.22
C VAL A 66 -5.92 -1.37 9.74
N LEU A 67 -4.74 -1.66 10.29
CA LEU A 67 -4.52 -1.61 11.74
C LEU A 67 -4.80 -0.22 12.32
N PHE A 68 -4.26 0.83 11.71
CA PHE A 68 -4.49 2.21 12.17
C PHE A 68 -5.95 2.65 12.01
N LEU A 69 -6.61 2.21 10.93
CA LEU A 69 -8.03 2.45 10.73
C LEU A 69 -8.86 1.84 11.86
N LEU A 70 -8.65 0.56 12.16
CA LEU A 70 -9.39 -0.15 13.21
C LEU A 70 -9.12 0.44 14.59
N ILE A 71 -7.86 0.66 14.95
CA ILE A 71 -7.49 1.26 16.24
C ILE A 71 -8.08 2.67 16.36
N GLY A 72 -8.08 3.44 15.28
CA GLY A 72 -8.62 4.80 15.25
C GLY A 72 -10.14 4.88 15.34
N ILE A 73 -10.86 3.86 14.86
CA ILE A 73 -12.33 3.78 14.96
C ILE A 73 -12.75 3.32 16.36
N ILE A 74 -12.01 2.39 16.97
CA ILE A 74 -12.34 1.83 18.30
C ILE A 74 -12.06 2.83 19.44
N LYS A 75 -11.04 3.69 19.29
CA LYS A 75 -10.63 4.68 20.30
C LYS A 75 -11.26 6.06 20.12
#